data_AF-A0A7J0GSC2-F1
#
_entry.id   AF-A0A7J0GSC2-F1
#
_cell.length_a   1.000
_cell.length_b   1.000
_cell.length_c   1.000
_cell.angle_alpha   90.00
_cell.angle_beta   90.00
_cell.angle_gamma   90.00
#
_symmetry.space_group_name_H-M   'P 1'
#
loop_
_entity.id
_entity.type
_entity.pdbx_description
1 polymer ?
#
loop_
_entity_poly.entity_id
_entity_poly.type
_entity_poly.pdbx_seq_one_letter_code
_entity_poly.pdbx_strand_id
1 'polypeptide(L)'
;MERLSSPWSRLLLLLFLGWVSAATEAAARPGFLYTRNRGRCTPQFWSSRREPWPRMVPQTSTVSKVFGSRAFERYRYDLTLLEAAARNDDGENAFARLVKQSTAALLNAYARKGFPYSAWEVKTRLIQALVSEKAAAIQAQLLSEANEACN
;
A
#
# COMPACT_ATOMS: atom_id res chain seq x y z
N MET A 1 -15.48 7.43 -83.08
CA MET A 1 -14.42 8.31 -82.56
C MET A 1 -14.54 8.30 -81.04
N GLU A 2 -13.59 7.63 -80.40
CA GLU A 2 -13.64 7.27 -78.99
C GLU A 2 -13.38 8.45 -78.06
N ARG A 3 -13.98 8.36 -76.86
CA ARG A 3 -13.89 9.31 -75.76
C ARG A 3 -12.51 9.24 -75.11
N LEU A 4 -11.87 10.37 -74.82
CA LEU A 4 -10.84 10.45 -73.78
C LEU A 4 -11.31 11.38 -72.65
N SER A 5 -12.12 10.81 -71.75
CA SER A 5 -12.31 11.36 -70.41
C SER A 5 -11.04 11.09 -69.60
N SER A 6 -10.21 12.12 -69.40
CA SER A 6 -8.93 12.01 -68.70
C SER A 6 -9.12 11.62 -67.22
N PRO A 7 -8.53 10.50 -66.75
CA PRO A 7 -8.73 9.99 -65.39
C PRO A 7 -8.06 10.83 -64.30
N TRP A 8 -7.27 11.83 -64.67
CA TRP A 8 -6.45 12.63 -63.75
C TRP A 8 -7.24 13.72 -63.02
N SER A 9 -8.33 14.21 -63.62
CA SER A 9 -9.21 15.22 -63.00
C SER A 9 -10.06 14.64 -61.86
N ARG A 10 -10.40 13.34 -61.93
CA ARG A 10 -11.11 12.63 -60.85
C ARG A 10 -10.21 12.30 -59.65
N LEU A 11 -8.91 12.14 -59.90
CA LEU A 11 -7.93 11.83 -58.85
C LEU A 11 -7.64 13.05 -57.95
N LEU A 12 -7.65 14.26 -58.53
CA LEU A 12 -7.42 15.51 -57.78
C LEU A 12 -8.61 15.89 -56.87
N LEU A 13 -9.84 15.55 -57.26
CA LEU A 13 -11.04 15.75 -56.43
C LEU A 13 -11.11 14.78 -55.24
N LEU A 14 -10.54 13.58 -55.36
CA LEU A 14 -10.46 12.61 -54.25
C LEU A 14 -9.37 12.96 -53.23
N LEU A 15 -8.34 13.71 -53.63
CA LEU A 15 -7.27 14.15 -52.73
C LEU A 15 -7.67 15.34 -51.84
N PHE A 16 -8.66 16.14 -52.24
CA PHE A 16 -9.13 17.31 -51.46
C PHE A 16 -10.16 16.98 -50.36
N LEU A 17 -10.73 15.78 -50.36
CA LEU A 17 -11.68 15.32 -49.32
C LEU A 17 -11.01 14.52 -48.19
N GLY A 18 -9.69 14.36 -48.22
CA GLY A 18 -8.93 13.58 -47.25
C GLY A 18 -8.55 14.32 -45.96
N TRP A 19 -9.05 15.53 -45.73
CA TRP A 19 -8.77 16.32 -44.51
C TRP A 19 -10.04 16.49 -43.67
N VAL A 20 -10.52 15.37 -43.13
CA VAL A 20 -11.35 15.43 -41.93
C VAL A 20 -10.50 14.81 -40.82
N SER A 21 -9.84 15.68 -40.06
CA SER A 21 -9.21 15.32 -38.80
C SER A 21 -10.28 14.72 -37.89
N ALA A 22 -10.33 13.40 -37.81
CA ALA A 22 -10.97 12.73 -36.70
C ALA A 22 -10.15 13.09 -35.46
N ALA A 23 -10.58 14.12 -34.73
CA ALA A 23 -10.14 14.33 -33.37
C ALA A 23 -10.49 13.05 -32.61
N THR A 24 -9.49 12.20 -32.39
CA THR A 24 -9.61 11.14 -31.40
C THR A 24 -9.77 11.86 -30.07
N GLU A 25 -11.02 12.04 -29.63
CA GLU A 25 -11.29 12.21 -28.21
C GLU A 25 -10.50 11.11 -27.52
N ALA A 26 -9.49 11.52 -26.76
CA ALA A 26 -8.84 10.64 -25.82
C ALA A 26 -9.96 10.18 -24.90
N ALA A 27 -10.55 9.02 -25.23
CA ALA A 27 -11.57 8.39 -24.45
C ALA A 27 -11.03 8.40 -23.04
N ALA A 28 -11.64 9.26 -22.20
CA ALA A 28 -11.26 9.40 -20.82
C ALA A 28 -11.44 8.00 -20.26
N ARG A 29 -10.31 7.28 -20.14
CA ARG A 29 -10.29 5.95 -19.58
C ARG A 29 -11.03 6.12 -18.26
N PRO A 30 -12.15 5.41 -18.03
CA PRO A 30 -12.77 5.40 -16.73
C PRO A 30 -11.64 5.03 -15.79
N GLY A 31 -11.18 5.99 -14.99
CA GLY A 31 -10.20 5.71 -13.96
C GLY A 31 -10.90 4.68 -13.12
N PHE A 32 -10.51 3.42 -13.24
CA PHE A 32 -11.04 2.37 -12.40
C PHE A 32 -10.74 2.86 -10.99
N LEU A 33 -11.78 3.33 -10.30
CA LEU A 33 -11.73 3.53 -8.87
C LEU A 33 -11.59 2.12 -8.33
N TYR A 34 -10.35 1.66 -8.23
CA TYR A 34 -9.98 0.43 -7.58
C TYR A 34 -10.24 0.65 -6.09
N THR A 35 -11.52 0.59 -5.74
CA THR A 35 -12.00 0.49 -4.37
C THR A 35 -11.72 -0.95 -3.95
N ARG A 36 -10.44 -1.30 -3.81
CA ARG A 36 -10.10 -2.48 -3.00
C ARG A 36 -10.79 -2.22 -1.67
N ASN A 37 -11.68 -3.10 -1.25
CA ASN A 37 -12.15 -3.11 0.14
C ASN A 37 -10.90 -3.17 1.00
N ARG A 38 -10.49 -2.02 1.55
CA ARG A 38 -9.27 -1.92 2.35
C ARG A 38 -9.63 -2.54 3.68
N GLY A 39 -9.01 -3.68 3.99
CA GLY A 39 -9.23 -4.37 5.25
C GLY A 39 -9.06 -3.43 6.44
N ARG A 40 -9.97 -3.51 7.41
CA ARG A 40 -10.02 -2.67 8.62
C ARG A 40 -8.87 -2.92 9.61
N CYS A 41 -7.98 -3.82 9.24
CA CYS A 41 -6.88 -4.31 10.05
C CYS A 41 -5.51 -4.01 9.43
N THR A 42 -5.46 -3.26 8.33
CA THR A 42 -4.20 -2.94 7.62
C THR A 42 -3.46 -1.75 8.24
N PRO A 43 -2.13 -1.63 8.04
CA PRO A 43 -1.39 -0.42 8.44
C PRO A 43 -1.98 0.87 7.87
N GLN A 44 -2.45 0.83 6.61
CA GLN A 44 -3.09 1.95 5.92
C GLN A 44 -4.41 2.34 6.59
N PHE A 45 -5.22 1.38 7.04
CA PHE A 45 -6.44 1.68 7.78
C PHE A 45 -6.14 2.39 9.11
N TRP A 46 -5.22 1.85 9.90
CA TRP A 46 -4.85 2.43 11.20
C TRP A 46 -4.22 3.82 11.08
N SER A 47 -3.34 4.02 10.09
CA SER A 47 -2.72 5.32 9.82
C SER A 47 -3.70 6.35 9.25
N SER A 48 -4.80 5.92 8.61
CA SER A 48 -5.84 6.83 8.10
C SER A 48 -6.70 7.47 9.21
N ARG A 49 -6.51 7.06 10.47
CA ARG A 49 -7.22 7.59 11.66
C ARG A 49 -8.75 7.51 11.58
N ARG A 50 -9.29 6.59 10.77
CA ARG A 50 -10.74 6.34 10.64
C ARG A 50 -11.36 5.78 11.91
N GLU A 51 -10.55 5.18 12.78
CA GLU A 51 -10.97 4.58 14.05
C GLU A 51 -9.95 4.97 15.14
N PRO A 52 -10.41 5.27 16.37
CA PRO A 52 -9.50 5.53 17.48
C PRO A 52 -8.62 4.31 17.76
N TRP A 53 -7.36 4.55 18.10
CA TRP A 53 -6.45 3.49 18.49
C TRP A 53 -6.77 2.99 19.91
N PRO A 54 -6.47 1.71 20.23
CA PRO A 54 -6.59 1.19 21.59
C PRO A 54 -5.81 2.04 22.59
N ARG A 55 -6.39 2.33 23.77
CA ARG A 55 -5.75 3.17 24.81
C ARG A 55 -4.39 2.64 25.27
N MET A 56 -4.19 1.32 25.20
CA MET A 56 -2.92 0.65 25.54
C MET A 56 -1.77 1.01 24.60
N VAL A 57 -2.09 1.48 23.39
CA VAL A 57 -1.12 1.78 22.34
C VAL A 57 -1.46 3.14 21.71
N PRO A 58 -1.11 4.27 22.34
CA PRO A 58 -1.33 5.60 21.77
C PRO A 58 -0.51 5.83 20.50
N GLN A 59 -1.07 6.55 19.53
CA GLN A 59 -0.43 6.91 18.25
C GLN A 59 0.94 7.58 18.39
N THR A 60 1.09 8.42 19.43
CA THR A 60 2.30 9.20 19.73
C THR A 60 3.35 8.40 20.51
N SER A 61 3.04 7.16 20.93
CA SER A 61 4.03 6.33 21.58
C SER A 61 5.14 5.96 20.60
N THR A 62 6.38 5.99 21.07
CA THR A 62 7.51 5.56 20.27
C THR A 62 7.53 4.04 20.12
N VAL A 63 8.09 3.56 19.01
CA VAL A 63 8.31 2.15 18.74
C VAL A 63 9.12 1.50 19.86
N SER A 64 10.18 2.16 20.32
CA SER A 64 11.04 1.69 21.42
C SER A 64 10.28 1.54 22.74
N LYS A 65 9.37 2.48 23.06
CA LYS A 65 8.54 2.41 24.27
C LYS A 65 7.57 1.22 24.24
N VAL A 66 7.04 0.88 23.06
CA VAL A 66 6.00 -0.14 22.92
C VAL A 66 6.57 -1.53 22.75
N PHE A 67 7.62 -1.66 21.93
CA PHE A 67 8.24 -2.93 21.56
C PHE A 67 9.50 -3.26 22.37
N GLY A 68 10.08 -2.28 23.07
CA GLY A 68 11.23 -2.47 23.95
C GLY A 68 12.55 -1.96 23.35
N SER A 69 13.61 -2.00 24.17
CA SER A 69 14.92 -1.42 23.89
C SER A 69 15.59 -1.99 22.64
N ARG A 70 15.39 -3.27 22.31
CA ARG A 70 16.00 -3.85 21.09
C ARG A 70 15.46 -3.21 19.80
N ALA A 71 14.25 -2.65 19.83
CA ALA A 71 13.74 -1.88 18.71
C ALA A 71 14.47 -0.53 18.55
N PHE A 72 15.00 0.06 19.63
CA PHE A 72 15.81 1.29 19.59
C PHE A 72 17.14 1.09 18.87
N GLU A 73 17.74 -0.11 18.93
CA GLU A 73 18.98 -0.40 18.18
C GLU A 73 18.77 -0.35 16.66
N ARG A 74 17.53 -0.51 16.20
CA ARG A 74 17.20 -0.57 14.77
C ARG A 74 16.51 0.68 14.25
N TYR A 75 15.62 1.25 15.04
CA TYR A 75 14.75 2.34 14.63
C TYR A 75 15.17 3.63 15.31
N ARG A 76 14.87 4.75 14.66
CA ARG A 76 15.05 6.09 15.23
C ARG A 76 14.30 6.20 16.56
N TYR A 77 14.91 6.85 17.54
CA TYR A 77 14.41 6.90 18.93
C TYR A 77 13.02 7.51 19.09
N ASP A 78 12.70 8.50 18.25
CA ASP A 78 11.44 9.25 18.22
C ASP A 78 10.44 8.68 17.20
N LEU A 79 10.76 7.57 16.52
CA LEU A 79 9.83 6.94 15.57
C LEU A 79 8.56 6.55 16.31
N THR A 80 7.47 7.23 15.99
CA THR A 80 6.15 6.95 16.58
C THR A 80 5.49 5.77 15.89
N LEU A 81 4.55 5.14 16.57
CA LEU A 81 3.76 4.07 15.96
C LEU A 81 2.90 4.56 14.79
N LEU A 82 2.37 5.80 14.86
CA LEU A 82 1.62 6.35 13.73
C LEU A 82 2.52 6.48 12.48
N GLU A 83 3.71 7.04 12.65
CA GLU A 83 4.70 7.11 11.55
C GLU A 83 5.07 5.71 11.06
N ALA A 84 5.27 4.75 11.98
CA ALA A 84 5.58 3.37 11.63
C ALA A 84 4.47 2.70 10.79
N ALA A 85 3.20 2.92 11.12
CA ALA A 85 2.06 2.42 10.34
C ALA A 85 1.90 3.11 8.98
N ALA A 86 2.32 4.38 8.87
CA ALA A 86 2.22 5.21 7.68
C ALA A 86 3.45 5.14 6.75
N ARG A 87 4.47 4.34 7.07
CA ARG A 87 5.71 4.22 6.27
C ARG A 87 5.41 3.79 4.84
N ASN A 88 6.17 4.35 3.90
CA ASN A 88 6.11 4.01 2.47
C ASN A 88 7.45 3.51 1.91
N ASP A 89 8.49 3.41 2.75
CA ASP A 89 9.82 2.93 2.41
C ASP A 89 9.98 1.41 2.63
N ASP A 90 8.88 0.68 2.77
CA ASP A 90 8.81 -0.74 3.13
C ASP A 90 8.93 -1.72 1.94
N GLY A 91 9.16 -1.21 0.73
CA GLY A 91 9.37 -2.03 -0.47
C GLY A 91 10.66 -2.85 -0.39
N GLU A 92 11.80 -2.18 -0.24
CA GLU A 92 13.12 -2.82 -0.18
C GLU A 92 13.62 -3.00 1.27
N ASN A 93 13.15 -2.16 2.21
CA ASN A 93 13.59 -2.23 3.60
C ASN A 93 12.74 -3.21 4.42
N ALA A 94 13.29 -4.41 4.65
CA ALA A 94 12.64 -5.46 5.43
C ALA A 94 12.29 -5.04 6.87
N PHE A 95 13.12 -4.22 7.53
CA PHE A 95 12.84 -3.74 8.88
C PHE A 95 11.76 -2.68 8.93
N ALA A 96 11.68 -1.81 7.90
CA ALA A 96 10.58 -0.87 7.74
C ALA A 96 9.25 -1.63 7.57
N ARG A 97 9.25 -2.68 6.74
CA ARG A 97 8.08 -3.55 6.55
C ARG A 97 7.70 -4.28 7.84
N LEU A 98 8.68 -4.80 8.57
CA LEU A 98 8.47 -5.47 9.86
C LEU A 98 7.76 -4.56 10.87
N VAL A 99 8.27 -3.35 11.11
CA VAL A 99 7.67 -2.46 12.12
C VAL A 99 6.30 -1.96 11.69
N LYS A 100 6.10 -1.71 10.39
CA LYS A 100 4.81 -1.31 9.83
C LYS A 100 3.75 -2.38 10.05
N GLN A 101 4.04 -3.63 9.69
CA GLN A 101 3.10 -4.75 9.85
C GLN A 101 2.91 -5.15 11.31
N SER A 102 3.97 -5.10 12.13
CA SER A 102 3.87 -5.35 13.57
C SER A 102 3.04 -4.31 14.29
N THR A 103 3.10 -3.04 13.87
CA THR A 103 2.27 -1.98 14.44
C THR A 103 0.79 -2.25 14.18
N ALA A 104 0.41 -2.58 12.94
CA ALA A 104 -0.96 -2.94 12.62
C ALA A 104 -1.42 -4.21 13.36
N ALA A 105 -0.58 -5.25 13.40
CA ALA A 105 -0.88 -6.49 14.10
C ALA A 105 -1.08 -6.27 15.61
N LEU A 106 -0.28 -5.40 16.23
CA LEU A 106 -0.42 -5.06 17.65
C LEU A 106 -1.75 -4.34 17.91
N LEU A 107 -2.14 -3.41 17.04
CA LEU A 107 -3.43 -2.72 17.13
C LEU A 107 -4.59 -3.71 16.95
N ASN A 108 -4.49 -4.62 15.99
CA ASN A 108 -5.49 -5.66 15.75
C ASN A 108 -5.62 -6.61 16.96
N ALA A 109 -4.50 -7.04 17.55
CA ALA A 109 -4.49 -7.89 18.73
C ALA A 109 -5.23 -7.28 19.93
N TYR A 110 -5.29 -5.95 20.02
CA TYR A 110 -6.07 -5.26 21.05
C TYR A 110 -7.49 -4.90 20.63
N ALA A 111 -7.73 -4.62 19.35
CA ALA A 111 -9.00 -4.05 18.87
C ALA A 111 -9.95 -5.06 18.22
N ARG A 112 -9.44 -6.20 17.75
CA ARG A 112 -10.17 -7.14 16.90
C ARG A 112 -10.29 -8.49 17.61
N LYS A 113 -11.52 -8.95 17.81
CA LYS A 113 -11.78 -10.28 18.37
C LYS A 113 -11.36 -11.34 17.35
N GLY A 114 -10.68 -12.38 17.82
CA GLY A 114 -10.25 -13.49 16.96
C GLY A 114 -9.03 -13.20 16.09
N PHE A 115 -8.31 -12.08 16.30
CA PHE A 115 -7.01 -11.88 15.68
C PHE A 115 -6.05 -13.02 16.11
N PRO A 116 -5.29 -13.65 15.19
CA PRO A 116 -4.59 -14.90 15.47
C PRO A 116 -3.37 -14.76 16.39
N TYR A 117 -2.95 -13.55 16.72
CA TYR A 117 -1.84 -13.28 17.63
C TYR A 117 -2.28 -12.44 18.82
N SER A 118 -1.81 -12.80 20.01
CA SER A 118 -1.86 -11.91 21.17
C SER A 118 -0.90 -10.74 21.02
N ALA A 119 -1.15 -9.66 21.76
CA ALA A 119 -0.27 -8.50 21.76
C ALA A 119 1.16 -8.82 22.20
N TRP A 120 1.33 -9.77 23.14
CA TRP A 120 2.63 -10.25 23.58
C TRP A 120 3.38 -10.97 22.45
N GLU A 121 2.72 -11.91 21.76
CA GLU A 121 3.33 -12.63 20.64
C GLU A 121 3.77 -11.69 19.52
N VAL A 122 3.00 -10.66 19.18
CA VAL A 122 3.40 -9.66 18.19
C VAL A 122 4.69 -8.95 18.62
N LYS A 123 4.79 -8.54 19.90
CA LYS A 123 6.01 -7.90 20.42
C LYS A 123 7.20 -8.84 20.36
N THR A 124 7.04 -10.08 20.80
CA THR A 124 8.10 -11.10 20.76
C THR A 124 8.58 -11.37 19.33
N ARG A 125 7.65 -11.52 18.38
CA ARG A 125 7.96 -11.75 16.96
C ARG A 125 8.77 -10.61 16.36
N LEU A 126 8.38 -9.36 16.61
CA LEU A 126 9.17 -8.21 16.16
C LEU A 126 10.60 -8.30 16.70
N ILE A 127 10.76 -8.51 18.01
CA ILE A 127 12.07 -8.52 18.66
C ILE A 127 12.96 -9.67 18.15
N GLN A 128 12.40 -10.85 17.95
CA GLN A 128 13.09 -11.99 17.35
C GLN A 128 13.49 -11.74 15.90
N ALA A 129 12.66 -11.03 15.14
CA ALA A 129 12.90 -10.74 13.74
C ALA A 129 14.03 -9.72 13.50
N LEU A 130 14.40 -8.93 14.52
CA LEU A 130 15.47 -7.93 14.43
C LEU A 130 16.88 -8.51 14.25
N VAL A 131 17.04 -9.84 14.32
CA VAL A 131 18.34 -10.51 14.18
C VAL A 131 18.89 -10.50 12.76
N SER A 132 18.05 -10.41 11.72
CA SER A 132 18.50 -10.38 10.31
C SER A 132 17.42 -9.85 9.39
N GLU A 133 17.80 -9.39 8.20
CA GLU A 133 16.86 -8.96 7.16
C GLU A 133 15.93 -10.08 6.72
N LYS A 134 16.46 -11.31 6.59
CA LYS A 134 15.66 -12.49 6.24
C LYS A 134 14.58 -12.77 7.29
N ALA A 135 14.93 -12.73 8.58
CA ALA A 135 13.98 -12.92 9.66
C ALA A 135 12.93 -11.79 9.70
N ALA A 136 13.35 -10.55 9.49
CA ALA A 136 12.47 -9.39 9.36
C ALA A 136 11.48 -9.55 8.20
N ALA A 137 11.95 -9.93 7.02
CA ALA A 137 11.11 -10.13 5.85
C ALA A 137 10.07 -11.24 6.07
N ILE A 138 10.48 -12.38 6.63
CA ILE A 138 9.58 -13.51 6.92
C ILE A 138 8.52 -13.11 7.94
N GLN A 139 8.91 -12.53 9.08
CA GLN A 139 7.93 -12.14 10.10
C GLN A 139 7.02 -11.01 9.62
N ALA A 140 7.54 -10.06 8.83
CA ALA A 140 6.71 -9.01 8.24
C ALA A 140 5.64 -9.58 7.31
N GLN A 141 5.99 -10.60 6.51
CA GLN A 141 5.05 -11.27 5.61
C GLN A 141 3.95 -12.00 6.41
N LEU A 142 4.31 -12.80 7.42
CA LEU A 142 3.36 -13.52 8.27
C LEU A 142 2.38 -12.57 8.99
N LEU A 143 2.87 -11.42 9.46
CA LEU A 143 2.01 -10.41 10.08
C LEU A 143 1.14 -9.70 9.06
N SER A 144 1.63 -9.45 7.84
CA SER A 144 0.82 -8.89 6.74
C SER A 144 -0.36 -9.80 6.41
N GLU A 145 -0.11 -11.10 6.25
CA GLU A 145 -1.16 -12.09 5.96
C GLU A 145 -2.21 -12.13 7.08
N ALA A 146 -1.79 -12.11 8.34
CA ALA A 146 -2.73 -12.05 9.47
C ALA A 146 -3.53 -10.74 9.51
N ASN A 147 -2.90 -9.61 9.18
CA ASN A 147 -3.57 -8.32 9.09
C ASN A 147 -4.58 -8.27 7.94
N GLU A 148 -4.29 -8.95 6.83
CA GLU A 148 -5.17 -9.02 5.66
C GLU A 148 -6.34 -9.98 5.88
N ALA A 149 -6.13 -11.08 6.60
CA ALA A 149 -7.16 -12.07 6.94
C ALA A 149 -8.11 -11.61 8.06
N CYS A 150 -7.81 -10.49 8.72
CA CYS A 150 -8.61 -9.92 9.79
C CYS A 150 -9.84 -9.19 9.23
N ASN A 151 -11.04 -9.65 9.64
CA ASN A 151 -12.34 -9.09 9.25
C ASN A 151 -12.89 -8.10 10.29
#